data_AF-A0A2V9XLI3-F1
#
_entry.id   AF-A0A2V9XLI3-F1
#
_cell.length_a   1.000
_cell.length_b   1.000
_cell.length_c   1.000
_cell.angle_alpha   90.00
_cell.angle_beta   90.00
_cell.angle_gamma   90.00
#
_symmetry.space_group_name_H-M   'P 1'
#
loop_
_entity.id
_entity.type
_entity.pdbx_description
1 polymer ?
#
loop_
_entity_poly.entity_id
_entity_poly.type
_entity_poly.pdbx_seq_one_letter_code
_entity_poly.pdbx_strand_id
1 'polypeptide(L)' 'MPLSFAKDIRPLFRDTPDVEEMKTFGLDLSSFEEVKASADAIYTTLADGSMPCDGAWPKDRIDLFKRWVDGGMAP' A
#
# COMPACT_ATOMS: atom_id res chain seq x y z
N MET A 1 -2.79 -19.45 -1.56
CA MET A 1 -1.42 -19.02 -1.90
C MET A 1 -1.06 -17.87 -0.98
N PRO A 2 0.19 -17.74 -0.50
CA PRO A 2 0.58 -16.59 0.31
C PRO A 2 0.50 -15.32 -0.55
N LEU A 3 0.02 -14.22 0.04
CA LEU A 3 0.04 -12.90 -0.60
C LEU A 3 1.49 -12.43 -0.70
N SER A 4 1.83 -11.78 -1.82
CA SER A 4 3.18 -11.32 -2.13
C SER A 4 3.14 -9.85 -2.51
N PHE A 5 4.16 -9.08 -2.11
CA PHE A 5 4.21 -7.66 -2.43
C PHE A 5 4.23 -7.45 -3.94
N ALA A 6 5.15 -8.09 -4.66
CA ALA A 6 5.32 -7.88 -6.09
C ALA A 6 4.07 -8.24 -6.92
N LYS A 7 3.28 -9.23 -6.48
CA LYS A 7 2.12 -9.74 -7.24
C LYS A 7 0.80 -9.13 -6.82
N ASP A 8 0.58 -8.99 -5.51
CA ASP A 8 -0.74 -8.67 -4.96
C ASP A 8 -0.82 -7.23 -4.46
N ILE A 9 0.29 -6.64 -3.99
CA ILE A 9 0.31 -5.32 -3.34
C ILE A 9 0.83 -4.21 -4.25
N ARG A 10 1.95 -4.46 -4.94
CA ARG A 10 2.61 -3.51 -5.82
C ARG A 10 1.70 -2.99 -6.94
N PRO A 11 0.82 -3.82 -7.57
CA PRO A 11 -0.12 -3.33 -8.57
C PRO A 11 -1.26 -2.48 -8.00
N LEU A 12 -1.48 -2.49 -6.68
CA LEU A 12 -2.50 -1.64 -6.05
C LEU A 12 -2.03 -0.19 -5.97
N PHE A 13 -0.73 0.03 -5.77
CA PHE A 13 -0.09 1.34 -5.79
C PHE A 13 0.16 1.78 -7.24
N ARG A 14 -0.59 2.78 -7.70
CA ARG A 14 -0.42 3.31 -9.06
C ARG A 14 0.87 4.12 -9.11
N ASP A 15 1.64 3.96 -10.19
CA ASP A 15 2.89 4.72 -10.35
C ASP A 15 2.63 6.24 -10.33
N THR A 16 1.55 6.68 -10.97
CA THR A 16 1.03 8.04 -10.87
C THR A 16 -0.49 7.96 -10.58
N PRO A 17 -1.03 8.70 -9.61
CA PRO A 17 -0.34 9.66 -8.74
C PRO A 17 0.28 9.05 -7.47
N ASP A 18 -0.09 7.84 -7.05
CA ASP A 18 0.21 7.35 -5.68
C ASP A 18 1.71 7.28 -5.36
N VAL A 19 2.52 6.60 -6.21
CA VAL A 19 3.97 6.46 -5.98
C VAL A 19 4.68 7.81 -6.14
N GLU A 20 4.34 8.59 -7.16
CA GLU A 20 4.96 9.90 -7.37
C GLU A 20 4.65 10.89 -6.24
N GLU A 21 3.41 10.97 -5.79
CA GLU A 21 3.04 11.81 -4.65
C GLU A 21 3.77 11.36 -3.39
N MET A 22 3.76 10.08 -3.04
CA MET A 22 4.43 9.60 -1.84
C MET A 22 5.95 9.78 -1.89
N LYS A 23 6.57 9.70 -3.09
CA LYS A 23 7.98 10.06 -3.26
C LYS A 23 8.26 11.51 -2.89
N THR A 24 7.32 12.44 -3.13
CA THR A 24 7.48 13.84 -2.67
C THR A 24 7.45 13.96 -1.15
N PHE A 25 6.79 13.03 -0.45
CA PHE A 25 6.78 12.92 1.01
C PHE A 25 7.91 12.06 1.58
N GLY A 26 8.76 11.49 0.72
CA GLY A 26 9.91 10.66 1.11
C GLY A 26 9.57 9.19 1.37
N LEU A 27 8.46 8.68 0.84
CA LEU A 27 8.06 7.27 0.91
C LEU A 27 7.90 6.68 -0.51
N ASP A 28 8.71 5.70 -0.87
CA ASP A 28 8.56 4.98 -2.14
C ASP A 28 7.61 3.78 -2.01
N LEU A 29 6.36 3.97 -2.42
CA LEU A 29 5.35 2.88 -2.48
C LEU A 29 5.69 1.77 -3.49
N SER A 30 6.67 1.98 -4.37
CA SER A 30 7.17 0.93 -5.27
C SER A 30 8.23 0.04 -4.62
N SER A 31 8.82 0.47 -3.50
CA SER A 31 9.86 -0.23 -2.76
C SER A 31 9.26 -1.12 -1.67
N PHE A 32 9.51 -2.43 -1.76
CA PHE A 32 9.06 -3.38 -0.74
C PHE A 32 9.55 -3.02 0.66
N GLU A 33 10.82 -2.66 0.80
CA GLU A 33 11.43 -2.37 2.11
C GLU A 33 10.77 -1.14 2.76
N GLU A 34 10.49 -0.09 1.98
CA GLU A 34 9.84 1.12 2.48
C GLU A 34 8.36 0.89 2.80
N VAL A 35 7.64 0.18 1.93
CA VAL A 35 6.24 -0.19 2.17
C VAL A 35 6.13 -1.09 3.39
N LYS A 36 7.04 -2.05 3.56
CA LYS A 36 7.08 -2.95 4.72
C LYS A 36 7.38 -2.17 6.01
N ALA A 37 8.36 -1.27 5.99
CA ALA A 37 8.70 -0.43 7.14
C ALA A 37 7.55 0.50 7.54
N SER A 38 6.74 0.95 6.57
CA SER A 38 5.63 1.88 6.78
C SER A 38 4.24 1.22 6.69
N ALA A 39 4.16 -0.10 6.71
CA ALA A 39 2.95 -0.83 6.35
C ALA A 39 1.75 -0.47 7.25
N ASP A 40 1.96 -0.36 8.56
CA ASP A 40 0.91 0.02 9.51
C ASP A 40 0.40 1.45 9.29
N ALA A 41 1.32 2.37 8.97
CA ALA A 41 0.98 3.76 8.67
C ALA A 41 0.18 3.86 7.37
N ILE A 42 0.64 3.16 6.31
CA ILE A 42 -0.06 3.07 5.03
C ILE A 42 -1.47 2.50 5.23
N TYR A 43 -1.61 1.39 5.97
CA TYR A 43 -2.91 0.80 6.26
C TYR A 43 -3.84 1.78 6.99
N THR A 44 -3.34 2.49 8.00
CA THR A 44 -4.12 3.46 8.76
C THR A 44 -4.66 4.57 7.87
N THR A 45 -3.81 5.14 7.00
CA THR A 45 -4.23 6.18 6.05
C THR A 45 -5.24 5.66 5.03
N LEU A 46 -5.01 4.45 4.49
CA LEU A 46 -5.95 3.83 3.55
C LEU A 46 -7.30 3.52 4.21
N ALA A 47 -7.30 3.06 5.47
CA ALA A 47 -8.50 2.75 6.22
C ALA A 47 -9.29 4.00 6.66
N ASP A 48 -8.58 5.10 6.92
CA ASP A 48 -9.18 6.41 7.19
C ASP A 48 -9.86 6.99 5.93
N GLY A 49 -9.42 6.59 4.74
CA GLY A 49 -10.02 7.01 3.47
C GLY A 49 -9.75 8.48 3.12
N SER A 50 -8.88 9.15 3.89
CA SER A 50 -8.39 10.50 3.60
C SER A 50 -7.45 10.53 2.39
N MET A 51 -6.90 9.38 1.99
CA MET A 51 -6.08 9.22 0.80
C MET A 51 -6.43 7.93 0.01
N PRO A 52 -6.13 7.89 -1.29
CA PRO A 52 -5.54 8.97 -2.10
C PRO A 52 -6.53 10.11 -2.43
N CYS A 53 -5.99 11.30 -2.73
CA CYS A 53 -6.74 12.55 -2.99
C CYS A 53 -7.76 12.44 -4.14
N ASP A 54 -7.61 11.45 -5.02
CA ASP A 54 -8.48 11.18 -6.16
C ASP A 54 -9.57 10.13 -5.90
N GLY A 55 -9.57 9.53 -4.70
CA GLY A 55 -10.62 8.61 -4.25
C GLY A 55 -10.07 7.47 -3.40
N ALA A 56 -10.68 7.28 -2.23
CA ALA A 56 -10.34 6.20 -1.31
C ALA A 56 -10.37 4.82 -2.00
N TRP A 57 -9.46 3.94 -1.56
CA TRP A 57 -9.43 2.57 -2.07
C TRP A 57 -10.73 1.81 -1.74
N PRO A 58 -11.20 0.94 -2.65
CA PRO A 58 -12.26 -0.01 -2.32
C PRO A 58 -11.85 -0.86 -1.11
N LYS A 59 -12.83 -1.17 -0.26
CA LYS A 59 -12.63 -1.99 0.94
C LYS A 59 -11.89 -3.31 0.65
N ASP A 60 -12.16 -3.94 -0.49
CA ASP A 60 -11.50 -5.20 -0.90
C ASP A 60 -9.98 -5.04 -1.05
N ARG A 61 -9.49 -3.88 -1.54
CA ARG A 61 -8.05 -3.61 -1.66
C ARG A 61 -7.41 -3.34 -0.30
N ILE A 62 -8.12 -2.62 0.57
CA ILE A 62 -7.68 -2.37 1.96
C ILE A 62 -7.59 -3.69 2.73
N ASP A 63 -8.60 -4.55 2.59
CA ASP A 63 -8.63 -5.88 3.21
C ASP A 63 -7.53 -6.79 2.65
N LEU A 64 -7.21 -6.69 1.35
CA LEU A 64 -6.08 -7.40 0.72
C LEU A 64 -4.74 -6.95 1.30
N PHE A 65 -4.52 -5.63 1.40
CA PHE A 65 -3.32 -5.07 2.01
C PHE A 65 -3.18 -5.51 3.46
N LYS A 66 -4.27 -5.46 4.24
CA LYS A 66 -4.30 -5.93 5.62
C LYS A 66 -3.92 -7.41 5.75
N ARG A 67 -4.47 -8.27 4.88
CA ARG A 67 -4.12 -9.71 4.90
C ARG A 67 -2.65 -9.97 4.62
N TRP A 68 -2.03 -9.16 3.77
CA TRP A 68 -0.60 -9.27 3.48
C TRP A 68 0.25 -8.81 4.69
N VAL A 69 -0.16 -7.71 5.34
CA VAL A 69 0.45 -7.24 6.60
C VAL A 69 0.35 -8.31 7.69
N ASP A 70 -0.86 -8.81 7.95
CA ASP A 70 -1.13 -9.86 8.94
C ASP A 70 -0.43 -11.19 8.58
N GLY A 71 -0.19 -11.42 7.29
CA GLY A 71 0.50 -12.59 6.75
C GLY A 71 2.03 -12.54 6.81
N GLY A 72 2.62 -11.49 7.39
CA GLY A 72 4.07 -11.36 7.57
C GLY A 72 4.80 -10.64 6.42
N MET A 73 4.07 -9.92 5.56
CA MET A 73 4.62 -9.02 4.55
C MET A 73 5.62 -9.69 3.61
N ALA A 74 5.20 -10.78 2.95
CA ALA A 74 6.06 -11.49 2.02
C ALA A 74 6.37 -10.64 0.76
N PRO A 75 7.60 -10.67 0.22
CA PRO A 75 7.99 -9.90 -0.96
C PRO A 75 7.28 -10.31 -2.27
#